data_AF-A0A7W0SQL6-F1
#
_entry.id   AF-A0A7W0SQL6-F1
#
_cell.length_a   1.000
_cell.length_b   1.000
_cell.length_c   1.000
_cell.angle_alpha   90.00
_cell.angle_beta   90.00
_cell.angle_gamma   90.00
#
_symmetry.space_group_name_H-M   'P 1'
#
loop_
_entity.id
_entity.type
_entity.pdbx_description
1 polymer ?
#
loop_
_entity_poly.entity_id
_entity_poly.type
_entity_poly.pdbx_seq_one_letter_code
_entity_poly.pdbx_strand_id
1 'polypeptide(L)'
;MAEPVRTVELRVLEGPNLYFPRPAVKLTLEIGGWLRAGDEKVAAIAHAAGIRSIDPGARGSEQRVRATARVAVQLTRRIAAAAGTGWLGVRGRTGPEFGHVIVVFP
;
A
#
# COMPACT_ATOMS: atom_id res chain seq x y z
N MET A 1 -19.81 -3.47 -10.87
CA MET A 1 -18.49 -2.82 -11.03
C MET A 1 -17.51 -3.57 -10.15
N ALA A 2 -16.33 -3.97 -10.65
CA ALA A 2 -15.32 -4.62 -9.81
C ALA A 2 -14.78 -3.62 -8.77
N GLU A 3 -14.59 -4.08 -7.53
CA GLU A 3 -14.08 -3.26 -6.43
C GLU A 3 -12.69 -2.69 -6.80
N PRO A 4 -12.43 -1.38 -6.59
CA PRO A 4 -11.16 -0.77 -6.99
C PRO A 4 -9.96 -1.31 -6.20
N VAL A 5 -10.19 -1.75 -4.96
CA VAL A 5 -9.23 -2.42 -4.08
C VAL A 5 -9.99 -3.50 -3.32
N ARG A 6 -9.43 -4.70 -3.19
CA ARG A 6 -10.02 -5.78 -2.40
C ARG A 6 -9.00 -6.31 -1.39
N THR A 7 -9.44 -6.61 -0.17
CA THR A 7 -8.60 -7.33 0.80
C THR A 7 -8.47 -8.79 0.41
N VAL A 8 -7.24 -9.23 0.16
CA VAL A 8 -6.92 -10.63 -0.15
C VAL A 8 -6.62 -11.40 1.13
N GLU A 9 -5.83 -10.80 2.03
CA GLU A 9 -5.43 -11.42 3.29
C GLU A 9 -5.22 -10.34 4.35
N LEU A 10 -5.69 -10.59 5.57
CA LEU A 10 -5.31 -9.84 6.76
C LEU A 10 -4.84 -10.84 7.82
N ARG A 11 -3.59 -10.74 8.24
CA ARG A 11 -2.97 -11.69 9.17
C ARG A 11 -2.15 -10.97 10.24
N VAL A 12 -2.21 -11.49 11.46
CA VAL A 12 -1.25 -11.16 12.52
C VAL A 12 -0.05 -12.11 12.39
N LEU A 13 1.14 -11.51 12.32
CA LEU A 13 2.42 -12.20 12.39
C LEU A 13 2.84 -12.23 13.85
N GLU A 14 2.89 -13.44 14.41
CA GLU A 14 3.35 -13.66 15.78
C GLU A 14 4.87 -13.58 15.86
N GLY A 15 5.38 -12.87 16.87
CA GLY A 15 6.81 -12.74 17.14
C GLY A 15 7.64 -12.02 16.05
N PRO A 16 8.98 -12.17 16.07
CA PRO A 16 9.87 -11.63 15.05
C PRO A 16 9.57 -12.20 13.66
N ASN A 17 9.59 -11.34 12.65
CA ASN A 17 9.28 -11.69 11.26
C ASN A 17 10.19 -10.94 10.28
N LEU A 18 10.09 -11.27 8.98
CA LEU A 18 10.90 -10.67 7.91
C LEU A 18 10.82 -9.14 7.87
N TYR A 19 9.75 -8.57 8.41
CA TYR A 19 9.57 -7.14 8.49
C TYR A 19 10.07 -6.65 9.85
N PHE A 20 9.40 -6.97 10.94
CA PHE A 20 9.66 -6.39 12.27
C PHE A 20 10.21 -7.42 13.25
N PRO A 21 11.09 -7.02 14.20
CA PRO A 21 11.59 -7.91 15.26
C PRO A 21 10.55 -8.14 16.39
N ARG A 22 9.27 -7.92 16.10
CA ARG A 22 8.12 -7.97 17.02
C ARG A 22 6.85 -8.29 16.22
N PRO A 23 5.73 -8.64 16.89
CA PRO A 23 4.48 -8.90 16.21
C PRO A 23 4.08 -7.78 15.25
N ALA A 24 3.38 -8.12 14.17
CA ALA A 24 2.95 -7.17 13.16
C ALA A 24 1.71 -7.65 12.40
N VAL A 25 0.92 -6.70 11.91
CA VAL A 25 -0.16 -6.95 10.96
C VAL A 25 0.40 -6.95 9.55
N LYS A 26 0.09 -7.99 8.77
CA LYS A 26 0.32 -8.08 7.32
C LYS A 26 -1.03 -8.01 6.60
N LEU A 27 -1.18 -6.99 5.76
CA LEU A 27 -2.33 -6.80 4.89
C LEU A 27 -1.91 -7.00 3.43
N THR A 28 -2.58 -7.89 2.73
CA THR A 28 -2.43 -8.08 1.27
C THR A 28 -3.67 -7.56 0.57
N LEU A 29 -3.47 -6.68 -0.41
CA LEU A 29 -4.52 -6.02 -1.18
C LEU A 29 -4.38 -6.35 -2.66
N GLU A 30 -5.50 -6.64 -3.32
CA GLU A 30 -5.62 -6.63 -4.77
C GLU A 30 -5.98 -5.21 -5.24
N ILE A 31 -5.27 -4.68 -6.24
CA ILE A 31 -5.32 -3.26 -6.62
C ILE A 31 -5.80 -3.02 -8.06
N GLY A 32 -6.72 -3.85 -8.56
CA GLY A 32 -7.18 -3.79 -9.95
C GLY A 32 -7.66 -2.40 -10.41
N GLY A 33 -8.29 -1.62 -9.54
CA GLY A 33 -8.70 -0.24 -9.83
C GLY A 33 -7.54 0.72 -10.05
N TRP A 34 -6.43 0.54 -9.33
CA TRP A 34 -5.21 1.36 -9.47
C TRP A 34 -4.45 1.05 -10.76
N LEU A 35 -4.47 -0.21 -11.19
CA LEU A 35 -3.84 -0.62 -12.44
C LEU A 35 -4.52 -0.02 -13.67
N ARG A 36 -5.84 0.21 -13.60
CA ARG A 36 -6.64 0.80 -14.68
C ARG A 36 -6.74 2.32 -14.60
N ALA A 37 -6.47 2.91 -13.44
CA ALA A 37 -6.62 4.34 -13.21
C ALA A 37 -5.68 5.17 -14.11
N GLY A 38 -6.19 6.30 -14.60
CA GLY A 38 -5.38 7.29 -15.30
C GLY A 38 -4.24 7.83 -14.44
N ASP A 39 -3.14 8.21 -15.09
CA ASP A 39 -1.88 8.59 -14.47
C ASP A 39 -2.07 9.83 -13.59
N GLU A 40 -2.80 10.84 -14.09
CA GLU A 40 -3.19 12.04 -13.36
C GLU A 40 -3.98 11.71 -12.09
N LYS A 41 -4.91 10.77 -12.16
CA LYS A 41 -5.71 10.36 -10.99
C LYS A 41 -4.83 9.72 -9.93
N VAL A 42 -3.89 8.87 -10.32
CA VAL A 42 -2.96 8.25 -9.35
C VAL A 42 -2.01 9.27 -8.75
N ALA A 43 -1.48 10.20 -9.56
CA ALA A 43 -0.66 11.31 -9.07
C ALA A 43 -1.44 12.20 -8.08
N ALA A 44 -2.69 12.54 -8.39
CA ALA A 44 -3.55 13.34 -7.53
C ALA A 44 -3.83 12.65 -6.18
N ILE A 45 -4.14 11.35 -6.20
CA ILE A 45 -4.35 10.58 -4.96
C ILE A 45 -3.05 10.48 -4.15
N ALA A 46 -1.91 10.25 -4.80
CA ALA A 46 -0.61 10.22 -4.13
C ALA A 46 -0.29 11.57 -3.48
N HIS A 47 -0.55 12.68 -4.17
CA HIS A 47 -0.39 14.02 -3.62
C HIS A 47 -1.31 14.27 -2.42
N ALA A 48 -2.58 13.87 -2.50
CA ALA A 48 -3.52 13.94 -1.37
C ALA A 48 -3.08 13.06 -0.18
N ALA A 49 -2.41 11.94 -0.45
CA ALA A 49 -1.75 11.11 0.56
C ALA A 49 -0.45 11.75 1.10
N GLY A 50 0.00 12.89 0.58
CA GLY A 50 1.22 13.58 1.03
C GLY A 50 2.51 13.13 0.34
N ILE A 51 2.42 12.43 -0.79
CA ILE A 51 3.57 12.15 -1.65
C ILE A 51 3.72 13.31 -2.63
N ARG A 52 4.76 14.14 -2.42
CA ARG A 52 4.99 15.36 -3.21
C ARG A 52 5.22 15.11 -4.70
N SER A 53 5.90 14.02 -5.04
CA SER A 53 6.16 13.63 -6.42
C SER A 53 6.18 12.11 -6.52
N ILE A 54 5.49 11.60 -7.54
CA ILE A 54 5.46 10.18 -7.88
C ILE A 54 5.41 10.06 -9.40
N ASP A 55 6.17 9.11 -9.94
CA ASP A 55 5.93 8.59 -11.28
C ASP A 55 4.99 7.38 -11.15
N PRO A 56 3.73 7.48 -11.61
CA PRO A 56 2.78 6.38 -11.55
C PRO A 56 3.20 5.16 -12.39
N GLY A 57 4.08 5.32 -13.40
CA GLY A 57 4.38 4.32 -14.42
C GLY A 57 3.19 4.00 -15.33
N ALA A 58 3.37 3.26 -16.42
CA ALA A 58 2.28 2.94 -17.34
C ALA A 58 1.14 2.14 -16.68
N ARG A 59 -0.09 2.27 -17.19
CA ARG A 59 -1.25 1.47 -16.73
C ARG A 59 -0.95 -0.02 -16.86
N GLY A 60 -1.36 -0.80 -15.86
CA GLY A 60 -1.09 -2.24 -15.83
C GLY A 60 0.38 -2.65 -15.77
N SER A 61 1.30 -1.73 -15.45
CA SER A 61 2.73 -2.05 -15.33
C SER A 61 3.14 -2.44 -13.91
N GLU A 62 4.27 -3.13 -13.79
CA GLU A 62 4.94 -3.38 -12.51
C GLU A 62 5.31 -2.08 -11.78
N GLN A 63 5.62 -1.02 -12.52
CA GLN A 63 5.86 0.29 -11.93
C GLN A 63 4.60 0.85 -11.26
N ARG A 64 3.42 0.64 -11.85
CA ARG A 64 2.14 1.02 -11.25
C ARG A 64 1.87 0.25 -9.96
N VAL A 65 2.22 -1.02 -9.89
CA VAL A 65 2.13 -1.82 -8.64
C VAL A 65 3.04 -1.21 -7.57
N ARG A 66 4.31 -0.91 -7.92
CA ARG A 66 5.26 -0.28 -6.99
C ARG A 66 4.81 1.11 -6.52
N ALA A 67 4.30 1.94 -7.43
CA ALA A 67 3.76 3.25 -7.11
C ALA A 67 2.58 3.13 -6.13
N THR A 68 1.66 2.20 -6.40
CA THR A 68 0.51 1.93 -5.53
C THR A 68 0.95 1.43 -4.15
N ALA A 69 1.98 0.58 -4.06
CA ALA A 69 2.54 0.15 -2.78
C ALA A 69 3.10 1.33 -1.95
N ARG A 70 3.76 2.31 -2.59
CA ARG A 70 4.23 3.52 -1.91
C ARG A 70 3.07 4.36 -1.38
N VAL A 71 2.00 4.50 -2.17
CA VAL A 71 0.78 5.21 -1.73
C VAL A 71 0.14 4.50 -0.54
N ALA A 72 0.01 3.18 -0.58
CA ALA A 72 -0.56 2.40 0.51
C ALA A 72 0.22 2.58 1.81
N VAL A 73 1.56 2.53 1.77
CA VAL A 73 2.42 2.82 2.94
C VAL A 73 2.16 4.20 3.51
N GLN A 74 2.10 5.22 2.64
CA GLN A 74 1.91 6.59 3.09
C GLN A 74 0.51 6.81 3.69
N LEU A 75 -0.52 6.21 3.10
CA LEU A 75 -1.89 6.24 3.64
C LEU A 75 -1.97 5.57 5.00
N THR A 76 -1.37 4.38 5.18
CA THR A 76 -1.32 3.71 6.49
C THR A 76 -0.65 4.58 7.55
N ARG A 77 0.47 5.24 7.22
CA ARG A 77 1.12 6.19 8.16
C ARG A 77 0.22 7.36 8.55
N ARG A 78 -0.54 7.90 7.59
CA ARG A 78 -1.48 9.01 7.85
C ARG A 78 -2.66 8.58 8.70
N ILE A 79 -3.23 7.41 8.42
CA ILE A 79 -4.31 6.83 9.24
C ILE A 79 -3.81 6.61 10.66
N ALA A 80 -2.61 6.04 10.82
CA ALA A 80 -1.98 5.84 12.12
C ALA A 80 -1.82 7.16 12.90
N ALA A 81 -1.24 8.18 12.26
CA ALA A 81 -1.08 9.50 12.88
C ALA A 81 -2.44 10.14 13.26
N ALA A 82 -3.44 10.03 12.38
CA ALA A 82 -4.79 10.54 12.65
C ALA A 82 -5.50 9.76 13.78
N ALA A 83 -5.17 8.49 13.97
CA ALA A 83 -5.67 7.65 15.05
C ALA A 83 -4.94 7.90 16.39
N GLY A 84 -4.00 8.84 16.46
CA GLY A 84 -3.24 9.14 17.69
C GLY A 84 -2.20 8.08 18.05
N THR A 85 -1.99 7.08 17.19
CA THR A 85 -0.78 6.26 17.29
C THR A 85 0.39 7.14 16.91
N GLY A 86 1.46 7.13 17.71
CA GLY A 86 2.65 7.94 17.46
C GLY A 86 3.37 7.53 16.17
N TRP A 87 4.70 7.55 16.17
CA TRP A 87 5.44 7.09 14.99
C TRP A 87 5.19 5.59 14.74
N LEU A 88 4.52 5.26 13.64
CA LEU A 88 4.28 3.88 13.20
C LEU A 88 5.22 3.49 12.05
N GLY A 89 6.04 2.47 12.28
CA GLY A 89 6.85 1.87 11.24
C GLY A 89 5.95 1.12 10.24
N VAL A 90 5.90 1.56 8.98
CA VAL A 90 5.14 0.89 7.92
C VAL A 90 6.06 0.50 6.78
N ARG A 91 5.97 -0.76 6.33
CA ARG A 91 6.67 -1.31 5.17
C ARG A 91 5.68 -1.72 4.09
N GLY A 92 6.04 -1.50 2.83
CA GLY A 92 5.24 -1.91 1.68
C GLY A 92 6.07 -2.66 0.66
N ARG A 93 5.47 -3.64 0.00
CA ARG A 93 6.08 -4.43 -1.09
C ARG A 93 5.04 -4.78 -2.15
N THR A 94 5.51 -5.16 -3.33
CA THR A 94 4.66 -5.90 -4.29
C THR A 94 4.35 -7.29 -3.71
N GLY A 95 3.17 -7.81 -4.01
CA GLY A 95 2.72 -9.13 -3.57
C GLY A 95 3.18 -10.26 -4.49
N PRO A 96 2.80 -11.52 -4.17
CA PRO A 96 3.20 -12.70 -4.93
C PRO A 96 2.52 -12.80 -6.30
N GLU A 97 1.32 -12.23 -6.45
CA GLU A 97 0.60 -12.16 -7.72
C GLU A 97 0.65 -10.73 -8.26
N PHE A 98 0.60 -10.62 -9.59
CA PHE A 98 0.54 -9.31 -10.23
C PHE A 98 -0.71 -8.56 -9.78
N GLY A 99 -0.54 -7.29 -9.42
CA GLY A 99 -1.63 -6.49 -8.86
C GLY A 99 -1.92 -6.76 -7.38
N HIS A 100 -1.07 -7.52 -6.68
CA HIS A 100 -1.07 -7.55 -5.22
C HIS A 100 -0.07 -6.55 -4.63
N VAL A 101 -0.47 -5.93 -3.53
CA VAL A 101 0.37 -5.07 -2.70
C VAL A 101 0.29 -5.58 -1.27
N ILE A 102 1.45 -5.65 -0.60
CA ILE A 102 1.54 -6.01 0.81
C ILE A 102 1.91 -4.77 1.61
N VAL A 103 1.19 -4.51 2.69
CA VAL A 103 1.51 -3.49 3.70
C VAL A 103 1.66 -4.18 5.05
N VAL A 104 2.74 -3.86 5.76
CA VAL A 104 3.05 -4.45 7.08
C VAL A 104 3.37 -3.36 8.08
N PHE A 105 2.77 -3.45 9.26
CA PHE A 105 2.97 -2.52 10.38
C PHE A 105 2.81 -3.24 11.72
N PRO A 106 3.55 -2.83 12.76
CA PRO A 106 3.48 -3.41 14.09
C PRO A 106 2.25 -2.98 14.88
#